data_AF-A0A935AXD4-F1
#
_entry.id   AF-A0A935AXD4-F1
#
_cell.length_a   1.000
_cell.length_b   1.000
_cell.length_c   1.000
_cell.angle_alpha   90.00
_cell.angle_beta   90.00
_cell.angle_gamma   90.00
#
_symmetry.space_group_name_H-M   'P 1'
#
loop_
_entity.id
_entity.type
_entity.pdbx_description
1 polymer ?
#
loop_
_entity_poly.entity_id
_entity_poly.type
_entity_poly.pdbx_seq_one_letter_code
_entity_poly.pdbx_strand_id
1 'polypeptide(L)' 'MVLDEADEMLNMGFQEDIDKILIGTPDEKVIWLFSATMPPEIRRIVGTYMEKTFRG' A
#
# COMPACT_ATOMS: atom_id res chain seq x y z
N MET A 1 -3.59 -9.75 0.12
CA MET A 1 -3.66 -8.86 -1.05
C MET A 1 -2.25 -8.53 -1.49
N VAL A 2 -2.00 -8.37 -2.78
CA VAL A 2 -0.70 -7.95 -3.32
C VAL A 2 -0.89 -6.64 -4.07
N LEU A 3 -0.03 -5.66 -3.79
CA LEU A 3 0.07 -4.38 -4.49
C LEU A 3 1.43 -4.38 -5.21
N ASP A 4 1.39 -4.44 -6.54
CA ASP A 4 2.58 -4.38 -7.39
C ASP A 4 2.68 -3.00 -8.03
N GLU A 5 3.90 -2.52 -8.30
CA GLU A 5 4.18 -1.18 -8.85
C GLU A 5 3.44 -0.06 -8.11
N ALA A 6 3.42 -0.13 -6.78
CA ALA A 6 2.63 0.77 -5.93
C ALA A 6 3.04 2.25 -6.08
N ASP A 7 4.28 2.52 -6.47
CA ASP A 7 4.77 3.86 -6.82
C ASP A 7 4.16 4.40 -8.11
N GLU A 8 4.05 3.58 -9.15
CA GLU A 8 3.39 3.99 -10.40
C GLU A 8 1.88 4.19 -10.22
N MET A 9 1.21 3.33 -9.46
CA MET A 9 -0.21 3.50 -9.15
C MET A 9 -0.48 4.85 -8.46
N LEU A 10 0.40 5.26 -7.55
CA LEU A 10 0.28 6.56 -6.88
C LEU A 10 0.61 7.72 -7.82
N ASN A 11 1.60 7.59 -8.70
CA ASN A 11 1.91 8.59 -9.73
C ASN A 11 0.73 8.83 -10.67
N MET A 12 -0.07 7.79 -10.94
CA MET A 12 -1.29 7.88 -11.73
C MET A 12 -2.51 8.44 -10.96
N GLY A 13 -2.38 8.66 -9.66
CA GLY A 13 -3.45 9.23 -8.81
C GLY A 13 -4.39 8.20 -8.18
N PHE A 14 -4.07 6.90 -8.17
CA PHE A 14 -4.92 5.85 -7.59
C PHE A 14 -4.93 5.80 -6.05
N GLN A 15 -4.40 6.82 -5.37
CA GLN A 15 -4.26 6.81 -3.91
C GLN A 15 -5.59 6.62 -3.19
N GLU A 16 -6.64 7.36 -3.58
CA GLU A 16 -7.96 7.23 -2.97
C GLU A 16 -8.59 5.85 -3.18
N ASP A 17 -8.38 5.26 -4.36
CA ASP A 17 -8.96 3.96 -4.69
C ASP A 17 -8.26 2.83 -3.92
N ILE A 18 -6.93 2.94 -3.76
CA ILE A 18 -6.16 2.05 -2.87
C ILE A 18 -6.66 2.18 -1.43
N ASP A 19 -6.86 3.40 -0.93
CA ASP A 19 -7.39 3.63 0.43
C ASP A 19 -8.79 3.01 0.59
N LYS A 20 -9.69 3.17 -0.38
CA LYS A 20 -11.04 2.56 -0.34
C LYS A 20 -10.99 1.03 -0.31
N ILE A 21 -10.14 0.43 -1.15
CA ILE A 21 -9.95 -1.03 -1.17
C ILE A 21 -9.42 -1.51 0.19
N LEU A 22 -8.43 -0.82 0.74
CA LEU A 22 -7.82 -1.17 2.01
C LEU A 22 -8.79 -1.03 3.18
N ILE A 23 -9.60 0.02 3.22
CA ILE A 23 -10.64 0.25 4.24
C ILE A 23 -11.74 -0.81 4.15
N GLY A 24 -12.17 -1.19 2.94
CA GLY A 24 -13.23 -2.18 2.73
C GLY A 24 -12.81 -3.63 3.01
N THR A 25 -11.52 -3.89 3.25
CA THR A 25 -10.99 -5.24 3.47
C THR A 25 -10.88 -5.53 4.97
N PRO A 26 -11.16 -6.77 5.45
CA PRO A 26 -11.05 -7.14 6.86
C PRO A 26 -9.71 -6.76 7.52
N ASP A 27 -9.72 -6.53 8.84
CA ASP A 27 -8.52 -6.12 9.59
C ASP A 27 -7.43 -7.19 9.58
N GLU A 28 -7.82 -8.46 9.58
CA GLU A 28 -6.91 -9.60 9.49
C GLU A 28 -6.52 -9.87 8.03
N LYS A 29 -5.72 -8.96 7.44
CA LYS A 29 -5.23 -9.07 6.06
C LYS A 29 -3.71 -9.01 6.01
N VAL A 30 -3.12 -9.94 5.27
CA VAL A 30 -1.71 -9.84 4.86
C VAL A 30 -1.67 -9.08 3.55
N ILE A 31 -1.06 -7.90 3.58
CA ILE A 31 -0.78 -7.10 2.40
C ILE A 31 0.71 -7.29 2.08
N TRP A 32 1.01 -7.49 0.79
CA TRP A 32 2.37 -7.47 0.27
C TRP A 32 2.45 -6.29 -0.69
N LEU A 33 3.40 -5.38 -0.45
CA LEU A 33 3.60 -4.20 -1.28
C LEU A 33 4.99 -4.29 -1.91
N PHE A 34 5.00 -4.28 -3.24
CA PHE A 34 6.20 -4.22 -4.06
C PHE A 34 6.26 -2.83 -4.70
N SER A 35 7.38 -2.15 -4.52
CA SER A 35 7.60 -0.80 -5.02
C SER A 35 9.08 -0.58 -5.25
N ALA A 36 9.45 0.03 -6.38
CA ALA A 36 10.84 0.36 -6.67
C ALA A 36 11.31 1.56 -5.84
N THR A 37 10.40 2.48 -5.54
CA THR A 37 10.65 3.67 -4.73
C THR A 37 9.71 3.74 -3.53
N MET A 38 10.11 4.48 -2.49
CA MET A 38 9.29 4.67 -1.29
C MET A 38 9.04 6.17 -1.07
N PRO A 39 8.09 6.80 -1.79
CA PRO A 39 7.69 8.17 -1.53
C PRO A 39 6.89 8.27 -0.21
N PRO A 40 6.71 9.49 0.35
CA PRO A 40 5.98 9.71 1.61
C PRO A 40 4.59 9.07 1.66
N GLU A 41 3.89 9.03 0.54
CA GLU A 41 2.54 8.52 0.35
C GLU A 41 2.49 7.00 0.59
N ILE A 42 3.43 6.24 0.01
CA ILE A 42 3.55 4.79 0.27
C ILE A 42 3.87 4.55 1.74
N ARG A 43 4.80 5.32 2.32
CA ARG A 43 5.14 5.17 3.74
C ARG A 43 3.92 5.36 4.64
N ARG A 44 3.02 6.28 4.29
CA ARG A 44 1.76 6.48 5.02
C ARG A 44 0.87 5.26 4.92
N ILE A 45 0.64 4.74 3.70
CA ILE A 45 -0.19 3.54 3.48
C ILE A 45 0.38 2.34 4.25
N VAL A 46 1.69 2.12 4.15
CA VAL A 46 2.40 1.06 4.86
C VAL A 46 2.22 1.21 6.37
N GLY A 47 2.44 2.40 6.93
CA GLY A 47 2.30 2.64 8.37
C GLY A 47 0.87 2.54 8.89
N THR A 48 -0.12 2.81 8.05
CA THR A 48 -1.55 2.74 8.42
C THR A 48 -2.12 1.33 8.29
N TYR A 49 -1.75 0.59 7.25
CA TYR A 49 -2.43 -0.67 6.90
C TYR A 49 -1.56 -1.91 6.98
N MET A 50 -0.23 -1.79 7.09
CA MET A 50 0.69 -2.94 7.16
C MET A 50 1.35 -3.00 8.54
N GLU A 51 0.83 -3.88 9.40
CA GLU A 51 1.30 -4.01 10.79
C GLU A 51 2.71 -4.62 10.91
N LYS A 52 3.23 -5.22 9.82
CA LYS A 52 4.59 -5.78 9.73
C LYS A 52 5.11 -5.73 8.29
N THR A 53 5.81 -4.67 7.92
CA THR A 53 6.55 -4.63 6.66
C THR A 53 7.95 -5.20 6.86
N PHE A 54 8.24 -6.33 6.19
CA PHE A 54 9.60 -6.83 6.04
C PHE A 54 10.34 -5.93 5.05
N ARG A 55 11.39 -5.24 5.49
CA ARG A 55 12.31 -4.53 4.60
C ARG A 55 13.36 -5.54 4.16
N GLY A 56 13.19 -6.10 2.96
CA GLY A 56 14.20 -6.92 2.26
C GLY A 56 14.92 -6.06 1.24
#